data_AF-A0A8J7K8X5-F1
#
_entry.id   AF-A0A8J7K8X5-F1
#
_cell.length_a   1.000
_cell.length_b   1.000
_cell.length_c   1.000
_cell.angle_alpha   90.00
_cell.angle_beta   90.00
_cell.angle_gamma   90.00
#
_symmetry.space_group_name_H-M   'P 1'
#
loop_
_entity.id
_entity.type
_entity.pdbx_description
1 polymer ?
#
loop_
_entity_poly.entity_id
_entity_poly.type
_entity_poly.pdbx_seq_one_letter_code
_entity_poly.pdbx_strand_id
1 'polypeptide(L)'
;MKAILPRFLLSACALALVTACSSTKSPEVEIVKVQTDSADQLFNQGKSLQAAGSWADSNKTFEQLEAKYPYGRYSQQVQLEMAYNYYKDQEPVLALAAIDRFMKQNPAHPSMDYALYLKGLVSFNDSQGFLSTVFPQDMSERDPQAARESFAAFKELVTRYPDSKYAPDATTRMNYLLGVLASYELHVAKYYFKRGAYLAAANRGNLLINTYTNTKQVEQALGLMIQSYDKLGLTTLRDDAKRVLQKNFPNSTAAGDDMTVDTNWWKPF
;
A
#
# COMPACT_ATOMS: atom_id res chain seq x y z
N MET A 1 -49.25 -14.91 45.30
CA MET A 1 -48.59 -13.62 44.95
C MET A 1 -47.24 -13.80 44.23
N LYS A 2 -47.10 -14.72 43.25
CA LYS A 2 -45.81 -14.93 42.53
C LYS A 2 -45.85 -14.65 41.02
N ALA A 3 -46.99 -14.26 40.46
CA ALA A 3 -47.18 -14.06 39.01
C ALA A 3 -47.26 -12.57 38.57
N ILE A 4 -47.14 -11.63 39.51
CA ILE A 4 -47.28 -10.18 39.25
C ILE A 4 -45.91 -9.50 39.09
N LEU A 5 -44.88 -9.98 39.78
CA LEU A 5 -43.52 -9.45 39.71
C LEU A 5 -42.88 -9.48 38.30
N PRO A 6 -42.99 -10.56 37.48
CA PRO A 6 -42.32 -10.58 36.18
C PRO A 6 -42.99 -9.68 35.14
N ARG A 7 -44.29 -9.35 35.32
CA ARG A 7 -45.01 -8.41 34.45
C ARG A 7 -44.64 -6.95 34.70
N PHE A 8 -44.35 -6.59 35.95
CA PHE A 8 -43.84 -5.25 36.28
C PHE A 8 -42.38 -5.05 35.81
N LEU A 9 -41.56 -6.10 35.86
CA LEU A 9 -40.17 -6.07 35.38
C LEU A 9 -40.07 -5.93 33.85
N LEU A 10 -40.96 -6.58 33.10
CA LEU A 10 -41.04 -6.39 31.64
C LEU A 10 -41.55 -5.00 31.24
N SER A 11 -42.51 -4.43 32.00
CA SER A 11 -43.05 -3.08 31.74
C SER A 11 -42.02 -1.98 32.02
N ALA A 12 -41.20 -2.15 33.07
CA ALA A 12 -40.12 -1.21 33.39
C ALA A 12 -39.00 -1.20 32.33
N CYS A 13 -38.69 -2.36 31.75
CA CYS A 13 -37.69 -2.48 30.69
C CYS A 13 -38.16 -1.86 29.36
N ALA A 14 -39.46 -1.96 29.07
CA ALA A 14 -40.06 -1.30 27.90
C ALA A 14 -40.06 0.23 28.00
N LEU A 15 -40.21 0.79 29.22
CA LEU A 15 -40.17 2.23 29.43
C LEU A 15 -38.74 2.81 29.30
N ALA A 16 -37.71 2.02 29.64
CA ALA A 16 -36.30 2.41 29.47
C ALA A 16 -35.84 2.41 28.00
N LEU A 17 -36.49 1.64 27.13
CA LEU A 17 -36.19 1.60 25.69
C LEU A 17 -36.78 2.79 24.92
N VAL A 18 -37.85 3.43 25.42
CA VAL A 18 -38.46 4.59 24.75
C VAL A 18 -37.73 5.90 25.07
N THR A 19 -37.08 6.02 26.23
CA THR A 19 -36.27 7.20 26.58
C THR A 19 -34.92 7.26 25.85
N ALA A 20 -34.46 6.15 25.26
CA ALA A 20 -33.24 6.10 24.47
C ALA A 20 -33.38 6.76 23.07
N CYS A 21 -34.61 7.01 22.59
CA CYS A 21 -34.87 7.60 21.27
C CYS A 21 -35.17 9.10 21.27
N SER A 22 -35.02 9.81 22.41
CA SER A 22 -35.24 11.27 22.49
C SER A 22 -33.95 12.09 22.47
N SER A 23 -32.80 11.49 22.15
CA SER A 23 -31.52 12.20 22.04
C SER A 23 -31.08 12.42 20.58
N THR A 24 -32.03 12.68 19.68
CA THR A 24 -31.72 13.40 18.45
C THR A 24 -31.62 14.89 18.81
N LYS A 25 -30.42 15.32 19.23
CA LYS A 25 -30.03 16.72 19.07
C LYS A 25 -30.14 17.01 17.57
N SER A 26 -31.14 17.79 17.19
CA SER A 26 -31.16 18.49 15.92
C SER A 26 -29.77 19.08 15.69
N PRO A 27 -29.17 19.01 14.49
CA PRO A 27 -27.96 19.77 14.24
C PRO A 27 -28.39 21.22 14.37
N GLU A 28 -28.09 21.82 15.51
CA GLU A 28 -28.05 23.26 15.64
C GLU A 28 -27.05 23.67 14.56
N VAL A 29 -27.58 24.27 13.49
CA VAL A 29 -26.75 25.00 12.54
C VAL A 29 -26.12 26.08 13.39
N GLU A 30 -24.95 25.77 13.94
CA GLU A 30 -24.06 26.76 14.50
C GLU A 30 -23.86 27.70 13.32
N ILE A 31 -24.54 28.84 13.36
CA ILE A 31 -24.22 29.96 12.50
C ILE A 31 -22.81 30.28 12.94
N VAL A 32 -21.84 29.65 12.27
CA VAL A 32 -20.43 29.96 12.37
C VAL A 32 -20.42 31.46 12.15
N LYS A 33 -20.26 32.22 13.24
CA LYS A 33 -19.89 33.62 13.16
C LYS A 33 -18.82 33.63 12.11
N VAL A 34 -19.01 34.37 11.02
CA VAL A 34 -18.00 34.55 9.99
C VAL A 34 -16.88 35.33 10.68
N GLN A 35 -16.10 34.65 11.52
CA GLN A 35 -14.73 35.02 11.78
C GLN A 35 -14.10 34.91 10.41
N THR A 36 -13.85 36.07 9.81
CA THR A 36 -12.93 36.22 8.71
C THR A 36 -11.55 35.91 9.25
N ASP A 37 -11.33 34.65 9.62
CA ASP A 37 -10.02 34.14 9.97
C ASP A 37 -9.13 34.39 8.76
N SER A 38 -8.01 35.04 9.02
CA SER A 38 -6.98 35.25 8.02
C SER A 38 -6.47 33.89 7.51
N ALA A 39 -5.92 33.88 6.29
CA ALA A 39 -5.31 32.67 5.72
C ALA A 39 -4.23 32.09 6.65
N ASP A 40 -3.45 32.95 7.32
CA ASP A 40 -2.43 32.54 8.30
C ASP A 40 -3.04 31.84 9.52
N GLN A 41 -4.15 32.35 10.05
CA GLN A 41 -4.84 31.76 11.20
C GLN A 41 -5.39 30.37 10.87
N LEU A 42 -6.09 30.24 9.73
CA LEU A 42 -6.62 28.94 9.30
C LEU A 42 -5.50 27.93 9.03
N PHE A 43 -4.39 28.37 8.42
CA PHE A 43 -3.26 27.48 8.16
C PHE A 43 -2.65 26.99 9.47
N ASN A 44 -2.36 27.90 10.40
CA ASN A 44 -1.77 27.56 11.70
C ASN A 44 -2.71 26.68 12.54
N GLN A 45 -4.01 26.90 12.48
CA GLN A 45 -5.02 26.05 13.11
C GLN A 45 -5.03 24.64 12.50
N GLY A 46 -5.01 24.54 11.16
CA GLY A 46 -4.91 23.25 10.48
C GLY A 46 -3.64 22.50 10.88
N LYS A 47 -2.50 23.18 10.95
CA LYS A 47 -1.22 22.61 11.42
C LYS A 47 -1.24 22.20 12.89
N SER A 48 -1.92 22.94 13.78
CA SER A 48 -2.01 22.56 15.19
C SER A 48 -2.90 21.33 15.39
N LEU A 49 -4.01 21.21 14.65
CA LEU A 49 -4.84 20.01 14.61
C LEU A 49 -4.09 18.80 14.07
N GLN A 50 -3.29 18.99 13.01
CA GLN A 50 -2.40 17.98 12.46
C GLN A 50 -1.35 17.53 13.50
N ALA A 51 -0.77 18.46 14.26
CA ALA A 51 0.17 18.14 15.34
C ALA A 51 -0.50 17.40 16.51
N ALA A 52 -1.79 17.67 16.76
CA ALA A 52 -2.60 16.98 17.76
C ALA A 52 -3.07 15.58 17.30
N GLY A 53 -2.86 15.21 16.03
CA GLY A 53 -3.32 13.95 15.45
C GLY A 53 -4.78 13.94 15.01
N SER A 54 -5.45 15.09 15.03
CA SER A 54 -6.83 15.27 14.54
C SER A 54 -6.83 15.50 13.02
N TRP A 55 -6.52 14.46 12.24
CA TRP A 55 -6.35 14.55 10.78
C TRP A 55 -7.62 15.02 10.05
N ALA A 56 -8.78 14.44 10.38
CA ALA A 56 -10.05 14.79 9.76
C ALA A 56 -10.46 16.24 10.00
N ASP A 57 -10.27 16.75 11.23
CA ASP A 57 -10.59 18.15 11.53
C ASP A 57 -9.58 19.11 10.92
N SER A 58 -8.30 18.73 10.87
CA SER A 58 -7.26 19.46 10.13
C SER A 58 -7.63 19.59 8.65
N ASN A 59 -8.11 18.52 8.03
CA ASN A 59 -8.60 18.53 6.64
C ASN A 59 -9.79 19.46 6.44
N LYS A 60 -10.77 19.46 7.35
CA LYS A 60 -11.89 20.42 7.28
C LYS A 60 -11.39 21.87 7.34
N THR A 61 -10.45 22.19 8.22
CA THR A 61 -9.87 23.54 8.30
C THR A 61 -9.11 23.90 7.01
N PHE A 62 -8.39 22.95 6.44
CA PHE A 62 -7.68 23.11 5.18
C PHE A 62 -8.61 23.28 3.97
N GLU A 63 -9.72 22.52 3.89
CA GLU A 63 -10.76 22.69 2.88
C GLU A 63 -11.41 24.09 2.98
N GLN A 64 -11.68 24.55 4.20
CA GLN A 64 -12.18 25.92 4.43
C GLN A 64 -11.18 26.97 3.96
N LEU A 65 -9.87 26.76 4.17
CA LEU A 65 -8.83 27.64 3.67
C LEU A 65 -8.79 27.66 2.15
N GLU A 66 -8.82 26.49 1.48
CA GLU A 66 -8.82 26.39 0.01
C GLU A 66 -10.07 27.04 -0.59
N ALA A 67 -11.24 26.88 0.04
CA ALA A 67 -12.49 27.49 -0.41
C ALA A 67 -12.50 29.02 -0.26
N LYS A 68 -11.96 29.56 0.84
CA LYS A 68 -11.91 31.01 1.10
C LYS A 68 -10.79 31.71 0.34
N TYR A 69 -9.64 31.05 0.18
CA TYR A 69 -8.40 31.63 -0.36
C TYR A 69 -7.75 30.72 -1.42
N PRO A 70 -8.41 30.46 -2.57
CA PRO A 70 -7.95 29.49 -3.57
C PRO A 70 -6.59 29.82 -4.21
N TYR A 71 -6.25 31.12 -4.29
CA TYR A 71 -4.96 31.60 -4.81
C TYR A 71 -4.07 32.18 -3.71
N GLY A 72 -4.35 31.84 -2.45
CA GLY A 72 -3.57 32.31 -1.31
C GLY A 72 -2.16 31.70 -1.27
N ARG A 73 -1.27 32.30 -0.48
CA ARG A 73 0.12 31.83 -0.30
C ARG A 73 0.22 30.35 0.09
N TYR A 74 -0.75 29.85 0.83
CA TYR A 74 -0.75 28.47 1.34
C TYR A 74 -1.54 27.49 0.46
N SER A 75 -2.21 27.92 -0.60
CA SER A 75 -3.17 27.06 -1.32
C SER A 75 -2.53 25.78 -1.84
N GLN A 76 -1.33 25.87 -2.44
CA GLN A 76 -0.58 24.71 -2.91
C GLN A 76 -0.07 23.82 -1.77
N GLN A 77 0.43 24.43 -0.68
CA GLN A 77 0.92 23.69 0.48
C GLN A 77 -0.20 22.91 1.15
N VAL A 78 -1.39 23.51 1.29
CA VAL A 78 -2.56 22.89 1.91
C VAL A 78 -2.96 21.60 1.19
N GLN A 79 -2.91 21.57 -0.16
CA GLN A 79 -3.23 20.36 -0.92
C GLN A 79 -2.31 19.17 -0.55
N LEU A 80 -1.02 19.43 -0.32
CA LEU A 80 -0.07 18.41 0.14
C LEU A 80 -0.33 17.99 1.59
N GLU A 81 -0.65 18.94 2.47
CA GLU A 81 -0.97 18.65 3.88
C GLU A 81 -2.24 17.81 3.99
N MET A 82 -3.26 18.09 3.17
CA MET A 82 -4.48 17.29 3.11
C MET A 82 -4.20 15.86 2.68
N ALA A 83 -3.40 15.68 1.62
CA ALA A 83 -2.96 14.36 1.19
C ALA A 83 -2.22 13.59 2.31
N TYR A 84 -1.34 14.27 3.05
CA TYR A 84 -0.64 13.67 4.19
C TYR A 84 -1.60 13.28 5.31
N ASN A 85 -2.58 14.12 5.62
CA ASN A 85 -3.58 13.83 6.64
C ASN A 85 -4.41 12.59 6.26
N TYR A 86 -4.87 12.48 5.00
CA TYR A 86 -5.58 11.27 4.54
C TYR A 86 -4.69 10.02 4.64
N TYR A 87 -3.40 10.12 4.32
CA TYR A 87 -2.45 9.03 4.52
C TYR A 87 -2.35 8.62 6.00
N LYS A 88 -2.28 9.60 6.92
CA LYS A 88 -2.21 9.33 8.36
C LYS A 88 -3.52 8.81 8.95
N ASP A 89 -4.65 9.20 8.38
CA ASP A 89 -5.98 8.73 8.76
C ASP A 89 -6.34 7.36 8.15
N GLN A 90 -5.39 6.73 7.44
CA GLN A 90 -5.59 5.43 6.78
C GLN A 90 -6.68 5.44 5.70
N GLU A 91 -6.83 6.57 5.00
CA GLU A 91 -7.73 6.76 3.87
C GLU A 91 -6.95 6.81 2.54
N PRO A 92 -6.37 5.69 2.06
CA PRO A 92 -5.43 5.70 0.94
C PRO A 92 -6.07 6.19 -0.37
N VAL A 93 -7.35 5.90 -0.60
CA VAL A 93 -8.06 6.33 -1.82
C VAL A 93 -8.17 7.85 -1.89
N LEU A 94 -8.50 8.50 -0.77
CA LEU A 94 -8.59 9.96 -0.68
C LEU A 94 -7.21 10.61 -0.75
N ALA A 95 -6.20 9.99 -0.13
CA ALA A 95 -4.82 10.44 -0.22
C ALA A 95 -4.32 10.42 -1.68
N LEU A 96 -4.49 9.30 -2.40
CA LEU A 96 -4.09 9.19 -3.80
C LEU A 96 -4.80 10.21 -4.69
N ALA A 97 -6.11 10.39 -4.51
CA ALA A 97 -6.88 11.38 -5.26
C ALA A 97 -6.38 12.82 -5.00
N ALA A 98 -6.06 13.16 -3.75
CA ALA A 98 -5.50 14.46 -3.39
C ALA A 98 -4.11 14.68 -3.99
N ILE A 99 -3.25 13.65 -3.96
CA ILE A 99 -1.89 13.72 -4.53
C ILE A 99 -1.96 13.87 -6.05
N ASP A 100 -2.76 13.06 -6.74
CA ASP A 100 -2.90 13.15 -8.19
C ASP A 100 -3.47 14.49 -8.64
N ARG A 101 -4.41 15.04 -7.87
CA ARG A 101 -4.93 16.40 -8.08
C ARG A 101 -3.82 17.44 -7.95
N PHE A 102 -3.04 17.39 -6.86
CA PHE A 102 -1.92 18.29 -6.64
C PHE A 102 -0.88 18.22 -7.77
N MET A 103 -0.48 17.00 -8.16
CA MET A 103 0.51 16.77 -9.21
C MET A 103 0.04 17.31 -10.56
N LYS A 104 -1.24 17.13 -10.88
CA LYS A 104 -1.85 17.62 -12.13
C LYS A 104 -1.99 19.14 -12.16
N GLN A 105 -2.35 19.75 -11.03
CA GLN A 105 -2.53 21.20 -10.93
C GLN A 105 -1.20 21.95 -10.83
N ASN A 106 -0.18 21.35 -10.21
CA ASN A 106 1.08 22.01 -9.89
C ASN A 106 2.32 21.22 -10.37
N PRO A 107 2.47 20.92 -11.67
CA PRO A 107 3.51 20.03 -12.20
C PRO A 107 4.95 20.54 -11.99
N ALA A 108 5.14 21.85 -11.80
CA ALA A 108 6.44 22.49 -11.59
C ALA A 108 6.71 22.86 -10.11
N HIS A 109 5.90 22.37 -9.17
CA HIS A 109 6.05 22.72 -7.76
C HIS A 109 7.36 22.17 -7.18
N PRO A 110 8.09 22.94 -6.34
CA PRO A 110 9.35 22.48 -5.74
C PRO A 110 9.23 21.17 -4.95
N SER A 111 8.11 20.99 -4.22
CA SER A 111 7.82 19.78 -3.43
C SER A 111 7.19 18.63 -4.23
N MET A 112 7.37 18.59 -5.54
CA MET A 112 6.88 17.47 -6.37
C MET A 112 7.54 16.13 -5.98
N ASP A 113 8.78 16.19 -5.52
CA ASP A 113 9.52 15.05 -4.97
C ASP A 113 8.80 14.45 -3.75
N TYR A 114 8.31 15.29 -2.84
CA TYR A 114 7.51 14.86 -1.70
C TYR A 114 6.16 14.26 -2.13
N ALA A 115 5.49 14.84 -3.13
CA ALA A 115 4.22 14.31 -3.64
C ALA A 115 4.38 12.89 -4.19
N LEU A 116 5.42 12.66 -5.02
CA LEU A 116 5.75 11.34 -5.54
C LEU A 116 6.13 10.35 -4.42
N TYR A 117 6.90 10.81 -3.43
CA TYR A 117 7.24 10.01 -2.28
C TYR A 117 6.01 9.58 -1.48
N LEU A 118 5.11 10.52 -1.18
CA LEU A 118 3.87 10.26 -0.46
C LEU A 118 2.96 9.32 -1.25
N LYS A 119 2.87 9.48 -2.58
CA LYS A 119 2.15 8.54 -3.46
C LYS A 119 2.66 7.12 -3.31
N GLY A 120 3.99 6.95 -3.36
CA GLY A 120 4.65 5.66 -3.16
C GLY A 120 4.34 5.07 -1.79
N LEU A 121 4.36 5.88 -0.73
CA LEU A 121 4.05 5.44 0.64
C LEU A 121 2.59 5.00 0.83
N VAL A 122 1.64 5.73 0.23
CA VAL A 122 0.21 5.39 0.33
C VAL A 122 -0.04 4.03 -0.32
N SER A 123 0.43 3.82 -1.55
CA SER A 123 0.31 2.52 -2.24
C SER A 123 1.11 1.41 -1.54
N PHE A 124 2.22 1.75 -0.87
CA PHE A 124 3.00 0.79 -0.08
C PHE A 124 2.23 0.31 1.15
N ASN A 125 1.55 1.21 1.86
CA ASN A 125 0.83 0.86 3.08
C ASN A 125 -0.44 0.04 2.82
N ASP A 126 -1.10 0.26 1.67
CA ASP A 126 -2.20 -0.60 1.22
C ASP A 126 -1.75 -2.06 1.09
N SER A 127 -0.52 -2.27 0.60
CA SER A 127 0.07 -3.61 0.57
C SER A 127 0.33 -4.16 1.99
N GLN A 128 0.80 -3.34 2.94
CA GLN A 128 1.13 -3.81 4.29
C GLN A 128 -0.05 -3.86 5.28
N GLY A 129 -1.30 -3.85 4.80
CA GLY A 129 -2.51 -3.62 5.60
C GLY A 129 -2.41 -4.11 7.05
N PHE A 130 -2.70 -3.22 8.00
CA PHE A 130 -2.58 -3.31 9.48
C PHE A 130 -2.82 -4.68 10.15
N LEU A 131 -3.59 -5.57 9.51
CA LEU A 131 -3.85 -6.95 9.94
C LEU A 131 -2.75 -7.97 9.59
N SER A 132 -1.78 -7.65 8.72
CA SER A 132 -0.68 -8.58 8.36
C SER A 132 0.30 -8.82 9.51
N THR A 133 0.38 -7.89 10.46
CA THR A 133 1.21 -8.00 11.67
C THR A 133 0.61 -8.96 12.70
N VAL A 134 -0.72 -9.14 12.68
CA VAL A 134 -1.45 -10.01 13.63
C VAL A 134 -1.71 -11.40 13.04
N PHE A 135 -1.96 -11.46 11.73
CA PHE A 135 -2.05 -12.71 10.97
C PHE A 135 -1.07 -12.62 9.80
N PRO A 136 0.05 -13.37 9.81
CA PRO A 136 0.97 -13.42 8.67
C PRO A 136 0.27 -14.15 7.52
N GLN A 137 -0.54 -13.41 6.77
CA GLN A 137 -1.07 -13.82 5.48
C GLN A 137 0.02 -13.55 4.44
N ASP A 138 0.24 -14.50 3.54
CA ASP A 138 1.27 -14.38 2.52
C ASP A 138 0.90 -13.21 1.57
N MET A 139 1.72 -12.16 1.60
CA MET A 139 1.56 -10.98 0.76
C MET A 139 1.65 -11.29 -0.75
N SER A 140 2.24 -12.43 -1.12
CA SER A 140 2.28 -12.90 -2.51
C SER A 140 0.95 -13.52 -2.99
N GLU A 141 -0.05 -13.67 -2.12
CA GLU A 141 -1.40 -14.05 -2.50
C GLU A 141 -2.31 -12.83 -2.75
N ARG A 142 -1.90 -11.64 -2.29
CA ARG A 142 -2.62 -10.37 -2.53
C ARG A 142 -2.32 -9.79 -3.91
N ASP A 143 -3.20 -8.89 -4.36
CA ASP A 143 -3.04 -8.20 -5.64
C ASP A 143 -1.70 -7.43 -5.69
N PRO A 144 -0.76 -7.80 -6.60
CA PRO A 144 0.52 -7.12 -6.74
C PRO A 144 0.38 -5.69 -7.28
N GLN A 145 -0.82 -5.26 -7.68
CA GLN A 145 -1.07 -3.94 -8.25
C GLN A 145 -0.58 -2.79 -7.36
N ALA A 146 -0.91 -2.80 -6.05
CA ALA A 146 -0.46 -1.77 -5.12
C ALA A 146 1.08 -1.70 -5.02
N ALA A 147 1.76 -2.86 -5.05
CA ALA A 147 3.21 -2.94 -5.06
C ALA A 147 3.83 -2.39 -6.36
N ARG A 148 3.20 -2.66 -7.52
CA ARG A 148 3.61 -2.09 -8.81
C ARG A 148 3.43 -0.58 -8.86
N GLU A 149 2.31 -0.07 -8.36
CA GLU A 149 2.02 1.37 -8.30
C GLU A 149 2.97 2.10 -7.36
N SER A 150 3.24 1.52 -6.18
CA SER A 150 4.23 2.03 -5.24
C SER A 150 5.63 2.08 -5.87
N PHE A 151 6.03 0.99 -6.54
CA PHE A 151 7.32 0.93 -7.24
C PHE A 151 7.41 1.99 -8.34
N ALA A 152 6.34 2.17 -9.12
CA ALA A 152 6.31 3.16 -10.19
C ALA A 152 6.46 4.60 -9.65
N ALA A 153 5.76 4.93 -8.56
CA ALA A 153 5.88 6.26 -7.93
C ALA A 153 7.28 6.52 -7.37
N PHE A 154 7.88 5.55 -6.67
CA PHE A 154 9.25 5.67 -6.18
C PHE A 154 10.29 5.72 -7.30
N LYS A 155 10.08 4.93 -8.37
CA LYS A 155 10.96 4.97 -9.55
C LYS A 155 10.90 6.33 -10.22
N GLU A 156 9.71 6.92 -10.37
CA GLU A 156 9.56 8.26 -10.92
C GLU A 156 10.28 9.30 -10.06
N LEU A 157 10.14 9.23 -8.73
CA LEU A 157 10.86 10.08 -7.79
C LEU A 157 12.38 10.01 -7.98
N VAL A 158 12.96 8.80 -7.92
CA VAL A 158 14.41 8.60 -8.00
C VAL A 158 14.94 8.99 -9.39
N THR A 159 14.15 8.80 -10.44
CA THR A 159 14.56 9.14 -11.82
C THR A 159 14.51 10.64 -12.07
N ARG A 160 13.46 11.32 -11.60
CA ARG A 160 13.25 12.76 -11.86
C ARG A 160 13.94 13.67 -10.84
N TYR A 161 14.07 13.21 -9.60
CA TYR A 161 14.59 13.98 -8.47
C TYR A 161 15.63 13.15 -7.68
N PRO A 162 16.77 12.77 -8.32
CA PRO A 162 17.78 11.93 -7.68
C PRO A 162 18.39 12.56 -6.42
N ASP A 163 18.49 13.89 -6.37
CA ASP A 163 19.05 14.64 -5.24
C ASP A 163 18.03 14.95 -4.13
N SER A 164 16.78 14.46 -4.26
CA SER A 164 15.77 14.63 -3.23
C SER A 164 16.20 13.94 -1.93
N LYS A 165 15.89 14.56 -0.79
CA LYS A 165 16.07 13.95 0.54
C LYS A 165 15.31 12.62 0.71
N TYR A 166 14.30 12.36 -0.12
CA TYR A 166 13.49 11.14 -0.09
C TYR A 166 14.02 10.03 -0.99
N ALA A 167 14.94 10.33 -1.92
CA ALA A 167 15.44 9.36 -2.90
C ALA A 167 16.14 8.12 -2.28
N PRO A 168 16.95 8.24 -1.20
CA PRO A 168 17.57 7.07 -0.57
C PRO A 168 16.56 6.09 0.06
N ASP A 169 15.54 6.61 0.74
CA ASP A 169 14.47 5.79 1.32
C ASP A 169 13.61 5.14 0.22
N ALA A 170 13.25 5.91 -0.81
CA ALA A 170 12.51 5.41 -1.96
C ALA A 170 13.25 4.26 -2.67
N THR A 171 14.57 4.41 -2.88
CA THR A 171 15.41 3.35 -3.48
C THR A 171 15.41 2.08 -2.63
N THR A 172 15.49 2.21 -1.31
CA THR A 172 15.44 1.07 -0.38
C THR A 172 14.10 0.34 -0.48
N ARG A 173 12.99 1.09 -0.51
CA ARG A 173 11.64 0.53 -0.70
C ARG A 173 11.45 -0.11 -2.07
N MET A 174 12.01 0.48 -3.13
CA MET A 174 12.00 -0.12 -4.46
C MET A 174 12.64 -1.51 -4.48
N ASN A 175 13.80 -1.67 -3.83
CA ASN A 175 14.47 -2.97 -3.73
C ASN A 175 13.62 -4.00 -2.99
N TYR A 176 12.95 -3.59 -1.91
CA TYR A 176 12.00 -4.44 -1.20
C TYR A 176 10.82 -4.85 -2.10
N LEU A 177 10.21 -3.89 -2.80
CA LEU A 177 9.07 -4.12 -3.69
C LEU A 177 9.43 -5.05 -4.85
N LEU A 178 10.64 -4.96 -5.42
CA LEU A 178 11.13 -5.92 -6.41
C LEU A 178 11.13 -7.34 -5.85
N GLY A 179 11.57 -7.52 -4.60
CA GLY A 179 11.53 -8.82 -3.92
C GLY A 179 10.10 -9.33 -3.75
N VAL A 180 9.15 -8.47 -3.36
CA VAL A 180 7.72 -8.84 -3.23
C VAL A 180 7.13 -9.26 -4.58
N LEU A 181 7.36 -8.48 -5.64
CA LEU A 181 6.88 -8.78 -6.98
C LEU A 181 7.50 -10.05 -7.56
N ALA A 182 8.79 -10.29 -7.30
CA ALA A 182 9.46 -11.53 -7.69
C ALA A 182 8.90 -12.74 -6.93
N SER A 183 8.63 -12.61 -5.63
CA SER A 183 7.98 -13.67 -4.85
C SER A 183 6.60 -14.02 -5.40
N TYR A 184 5.81 -13.01 -5.80
CA TYR A 184 4.52 -13.23 -6.44
C TYR A 184 4.65 -14.08 -7.71
N GLU A 185 5.53 -13.71 -8.64
CA GLU A 185 5.71 -14.48 -9.88
C GLU A 185 6.22 -15.90 -9.61
N LEU A 186 7.10 -16.06 -8.62
CA LEU A 186 7.59 -17.38 -8.21
C LEU A 186 6.47 -18.25 -7.60
N HIS A 187 5.61 -17.67 -6.78
CA HIS A 187 4.46 -18.36 -6.20
C HIS A 187 3.49 -18.84 -7.30
N VAL A 188 3.17 -17.97 -8.26
CA VAL A 188 2.35 -18.33 -9.43
C VAL A 188 3.04 -19.42 -10.28
N ALA A 189 4.36 -19.34 -10.46
CA ALA A 189 5.12 -20.38 -11.17
C ALA A 189 5.02 -21.73 -10.48
N LYS A 190 5.21 -21.78 -9.14
CA LYS A 190 5.07 -23.00 -8.32
C LYS A 190 3.65 -23.56 -8.41
N TYR A 191 2.64 -22.71 -8.35
CA TYR A 191 1.24 -23.12 -8.50
C TYR A 191 0.98 -23.83 -9.85
N TYR A 192 1.46 -23.28 -10.96
CA TYR A 192 1.36 -23.92 -12.26
C TYR A 192 2.14 -25.23 -12.34
N PHE A 193 3.34 -25.26 -11.74
CA PHE A 193 4.17 -26.46 -11.69
C PHE A 193 3.47 -27.61 -10.96
N LYS A 194 2.89 -27.36 -9.78
CA LYS A 194 2.11 -28.34 -8.99
C LYS A 194 0.95 -28.95 -9.78
N ARG A 195 0.37 -28.18 -10.72
CA ARG A 195 -0.74 -28.61 -11.58
C ARG A 195 -0.30 -29.28 -12.89
N GLY A 196 1.00 -29.48 -13.10
CA GLY A 196 1.55 -30.06 -14.33
C GLY A 196 1.57 -29.09 -15.52
N ALA A 197 1.28 -27.81 -15.31
CA ALA A 197 1.33 -26.78 -16.34
C ALA A 197 2.77 -26.24 -16.52
N TYR A 198 3.70 -27.11 -16.90
CA TYR A 198 5.15 -26.82 -16.92
C TYR A 198 5.53 -25.68 -17.86
N LEU A 199 4.85 -25.51 -18.99
CA LEU A 199 5.10 -24.39 -19.91
C LEU A 199 4.74 -23.04 -19.25
N ALA A 200 3.59 -22.99 -18.56
CA ALA A 200 3.17 -21.78 -17.85
C ALA A 200 4.12 -21.47 -16.68
N ALA A 201 4.55 -22.50 -15.95
CA ALA A 201 5.52 -22.38 -14.87
C ALA A 201 6.87 -21.82 -15.39
N ALA A 202 7.39 -22.37 -16.48
CA ALA A 202 8.62 -21.89 -17.12
C ALA A 202 8.48 -20.44 -17.64
N ASN A 203 7.33 -20.07 -18.21
CA ASN A 203 7.07 -18.70 -18.68
C ASN A 203 7.04 -17.70 -17.52
N ARG A 204 6.46 -18.06 -16.36
CA ARG A 204 6.49 -17.24 -15.15
C ARG A 204 7.90 -17.10 -14.59
N GLY A 205 8.68 -18.18 -14.57
CA GLY A 205 10.10 -18.13 -14.23
C GLY A 205 10.89 -17.20 -15.17
N ASN A 206 10.63 -17.29 -16.48
CA ASN A 206 11.27 -16.45 -17.49
C ASN A 206 10.94 -14.95 -17.28
N LEU A 207 9.68 -14.63 -17.00
CA LEU A 207 9.25 -13.26 -16.65
C LEU A 207 9.99 -12.75 -15.41
N LEU A 208 10.12 -13.60 -14.38
CA LEU A 208 10.82 -13.25 -13.14
C LEU A 208 12.29 -12.93 -13.40
N ILE A 209 13.03 -13.80 -14.09
CA ILE A 209 14.46 -13.59 -14.34
C ILE A 209 14.74 -12.38 -15.23
N ASN A 210 13.82 -12.02 -16.14
CA ASN A 210 13.99 -10.89 -17.05
C ASN A 210 13.60 -9.55 -16.39
N THR A 211 12.62 -9.56 -15.48
CA THR A 211 12.07 -8.34 -14.88
C THR A 211 12.73 -8.02 -13.53
N TYR A 212 13.03 -9.05 -12.74
CA TYR A 212 13.47 -8.94 -11.34
C TYR A 212 14.86 -9.56 -11.13
N THR A 213 15.82 -9.20 -11.99
CA THR A 213 17.17 -9.79 -12.08
C THR A 213 18.01 -9.77 -10.79
N ASN A 214 17.80 -8.79 -9.92
CA ASN A 214 18.58 -8.61 -8.68
C ASN A 214 17.85 -9.10 -7.42
N THR A 215 16.97 -10.09 -7.56
CA THR A 215 16.18 -10.62 -6.45
C THR A 215 16.66 -12.02 -6.04
N LYS A 216 16.48 -12.38 -4.77
CA LYS A 216 16.87 -13.70 -4.25
C LYS A 216 16.05 -14.83 -4.89
N GLN A 217 14.88 -14.51 -5.41
CA GLN A 217 13.93 -15.41 -6.05
C GLN A 217 14.41 -15.93 -7.41
N VAL A 218 15.39 -15.26 -8.04
CA VAL A 218 15.98 -15.69 -9.32
C VAL A 218 16.56 -17.10 -9.24
N GLU A 219 17.21 -17.44 -8.12
CA GLU A 219 17.80 -18.76 -7.90
C GLU A 219 16.74 -19.87 -7.97
N GLN A 220 15.66 -19.71 -7.20
CA GLN A 220 14.56 -20.68 -7.19
C GLN A 220 13.80 -20.71 -8.53
N ALA A 221 13.63 -19.56 -9.19
CA ALA A 221 12.99 -19.49 -10.51
C ALA A 221 13.77 -20.28 -11.57
N LEU A 222 15.10 -20.17 -11.58
CA LEU A 222 15.96 -20.96 -12.46
C LEU A 222 15.85 -22.46 -12.16
N GLY A 223 15.84 -22.86 -10.88
CA GLY A 223 15.58 -24.25 -10.48
C GLY A 223 14.26 -24.79 -11.01
N LEU A 224 13.17 -24.02 -10.83
CA LEU A 224 11.84 -24.34 -11.35
C LEU A 224 11.81 -24.43 -12.88
N MET A 225 12.51 -23.54 -13.58
CA MET A 225 12.63 -23.56 -15.04
C MET A 225 13.35 -24.83 -15.52
N ILE A 226 14.45 -25.23 -14.88
CA ILE A 226 15.19 -26.47 -15.19
C ILE A 226 14.24 -27.67 -15.08
N GLN A 227 13.52 -27.80 -13.96
CA GLN A 227 12.60 -28.92 -13.76
C GLN A 227 11.43 -28.87 -14.76
N SER A 228 10.91 -27.69 -15.06
CA SER A 228 9.83 -27.52 -16.04
C SER A 228 10.26 -27.92 -17.44
N TYR A 229 11.44 -27.49 -17.88
CA TYR A 229 11.99 -27.85 -19.18
C TYR A 229 12.32 -29.34 -19.28
N ASP A 230 12.78 -29.96 -18.19
CA ASP A 230 13.01 -31.41 -18.14
C ASP A 230 11.71 -32.19 -18.32
N LYS A 231 10.63 -31.80 -17.62
CA LYS A 231 9.29 -32.40 -17.78
C LYS A 231 8.69 -32.22 -19.17
N LEU A 232 9.09 -31.17 -19.89
CA LEU A 232 8.67 -30.90 -21.27
C LEU A 232 9.57 -31.55 -22.32
N GLY A 233 10.71 -32.16 -21.93
CA GLY A 233 11.69 -32.71 -22.86
C GLY A 233 12.53 -31.66 -23.60
N LEU A 234 12.54 -30.41 -23.14
CA LEU A 234 13.26 -29.28 -23.74
C LEU A 234 14.71 -29.21 -23.22
N THR A 235 15.53 -30.19 -23.59
CA THR A 235 16.88 -30.39 -23.04
C THR A 235 17.82 -29.20 -23.23
N THR A 236 17.80 -28.54 -24.39
CA THR A 236 18.65 -27.36 -24.65
C THR A 236 18.35 -26.24 -23.67
N LEU A 237 17.07 -25.88 -23.48
CA LEU A 237 16.66 -24.82 -22.56
C LEU A 237 16.94 -25.18 -21.10
N ARG A 238 16.75 -26.46 -20.74
CA ARG A 238 17.11 -26.98 -19.42
C ARG A 238 18.60 -26.78 -19.15
N ASP A 239 19.45 -27.19 -20.08
CA ASP A 239 20.90 -27.15 -19.92
C ASP A 239 21.44 -25.71 -19.92
N ASP A 240 20.83 -24.82 -20.69
CA ASP A 240 21.13 -23.38 -20.65
C ASP A 240 20.72 -22.75 -19.32
N ALA A 241 19.51 -23.03 -18.82
CA ALA A 241 19.07 -22.56 -17.50
C ALA A 241 19.96 -23.10 -16.37
N LYS A 242 20.38 -24.37 -16.45
CA LYS A 242 21.33 -24.98 -15.52
C LYS A 242 22.70 -24.30 -15.57
N ARG A 243 23.21 -23.96 -16.76
CA ARG A 243 24.47 -23.22 -16.92
C ARG A 243 24.40 -21.85 -16.24
N VAL A 244 23.29 -21.14 -16.41
CA VAL A 244 23.05 -19.83 -15.78
C VAL A 244 22.97 -19.96 -14.25
N LEU A 245 22.24 -20.96 -13.74
CA LEU A 245 22.13 -21.23 -12.32
C LEU A 245 23.51 -21.51 -11.71
N GLN A 246 24.29 -22.42 -12.30
CA GLN A 246 25.62 -22.80 -11.79
C GLN A 246 26.63 -21.64 -11.84
N LYS A 247 26.54 -20.79 -12.88
CA LYS A 247 27.45 -19.64 -13.03
C LYS A 247 27.18 -18.55 -11.99
N ASN A 248 25.91 -18.26 -11.71
CA ASN A 248 25.52 -17.18 -10.79
C ASN A 248 25.35 -17.65 -9.34
N PHE A 249 25.02 -18.93 -9.13
CA PHE A 249 24.77 -19.53 -7.81
C PHE A 249 25.48 -20.89 -7.69
N PRO A 250 26.83 -20.93 -7.55
CA PRO A 250 27.60 -22.17 -7.58
C PRO A 250 27.24 -23.20 -6.50
N ASN A 251 26.71 -22.74 -5.35
CA ASN A 251 26.33 -23.57 -4.22
C ASN A 251 24.82 -23.85 -4.14
N SER A 252 24.06 -23.54 -5.20
CA SER A 252 22.61 -23.66 -5.22
C SER A 252 22.14 -25.11 -5.18
N THR A 253 21.15 -25.41 -4.33
CA THR A 253 20.40 -26.67 -4.36
C THR A 253 19.11 -26.58 -5.17
N ALA A 254 18.76 -25.38 -5.67
CA ALA A 254 17.45 -25.09 -6.26
C ALA A 254 17.09 -25.99 -7.45
N ALA A 255 18.06 -26.54 -8.18
CA ALA A 255 17.78 -27.48 -9.27
C ALA A 255 17.17 -28.81 -8.78
N GLY A 256 17.48 -29.24 -7.55
CA GLY A 256 17.03 -30.49 -6.93
C GLY A 256 15.96 -30.32 -5.86
N ASP A 257 15.63 -29.08 -5.48
CA ASP A 257 14.59 -28.80 -4.49
C ASP A 257 13.22 -29.29 -4.98
N ASP A 258 12.40 -29.80 -4.06
CA ASP A 258 11.01 -30.12 -4.37
C ASP A 258 10.19 -28.83 -4.54
N MET A 259 9.92 -28.50 -5.81
CA MET A 259 9.14 -27.31 -6.20
C MET A 259 7.67 -27.38 -5.78
N THR A 260 7.21 -28.51 -5.27
CA THR A 260 5.83 -28.69 -4.79
C THR A 260 5.65 -28.28 -3.32
N VAL A 261 6.75 -28.13 -2.57
CA VAL A 261 6.73 -27.68 -1.17
C VAL A 261 6.76 -26.15 -1.11
N ASP A 262 5.75 -25.56 -0.46
CA ASP A 262 5.77 -24.12 -0.16
C ASP A 262 6.68 -23.88 1.03
N THR A 263 7.86 -23.31 0.76
CA THR A 263 8.72 -22.73 1.78
C THR A 263 8.26 -21.31 2.06
N ASN A 264 7.94 -20.99 3.32
CA ASN A 264 7.51 -19.64 3.74
C ASN A 264 8.62 -18.61 3.45
N TRP A 265 8.55 -17.95 2.30
CA TRP A 265 9.58 -17.04 1.78
C TRP A 265 9.67 -15.71 2.55
N TRP A 266 8.65 -15.36 3.35
CA TRP A 266 8.57 -14.14 4.16
C TRP A 266 9.23 -14.26 5.54
N LYS A 267 9.61 -15.47 5.97
CA LYS A 267 10.37 -15.62 7.20
C LYS A 267 11.80 -15.14 6.93
N PRO A 268 12.30 -14.09 7.60
CA PRO A 268 13.74 -14.00 7.76
C PRO A 268 14.15 -15.25 8.55
N PHE A 269 15.26 -15.87 8.18
CA PHE A 269 15.85 -16.95 8.99
C PHE A 269 16.00 -16.51 10.45
#